data_AF-A0A4S9ET95-F1
#
_entry.id   AF-A0A4S9ET95-F1
#
_cell.length_a   1.000
_cell.length_b   1.000
_cell.length_c   1.000
_cell.angle_alpha   90.00
_cell.angle_beta   90.00
_cell.angle_gamma   90.00
#
_symmetry.space_group_name_H-M   'P 1'
#
loop_
_entity.id
_entity.type
_entity.pdbx_description
1 polymer ?
#
loop_
_entity_poly.entity_id
_entity_poly.type
_entity_poly.pdbx_seq_one_letter_code
_entity_poly.pdbx_strand_id
1 'polypeptide(L)'
;MSFVEATAVVAEGRITPEDSGLWKDSQIAPLRRIVEFAHSQGQLVGIQLAHAGRKASTCAPYLMSNRGPAKRGGSVNGYEKEVSVPVHGWPENVFAPSARPFKDNSIVPRDMTQKDIFDLVDAWISAANIPSSVPLFVRVSGTDWLEHLKDEPSWDVSQTVELAKILADEGVDVLDVSSGGNDPRHKIESGPGYQAPFALAVKRALGDRLLVATVGSITSGGQANALLDQGLDMVMIGRTFLKNPGLVWAFAEDLKVEAIMPKQIRWAFGSH
;
A
#
# COMPACT_ATOMS: atom_id res chain seq x y z
N MET A 1 7.86 11.13 -7.00
CA MET A 1 8.17 10.37 -5.77
C MET A 1 7.83 8.91 -5.99
N SER A 2 8.68 8.00 -5.53
CA SER A 2 8.43 6.55 -5.51
C SER A 2 8.32 6.08 -4.07
N PHE A 3 7.52 5.05 -3.83
CA PHE A 3 7.49 4.36 -2.54
C PHE A 3 8.18 3.00 -2.67
N VAL A 4 9.10 2.71 -1.76
CA VAL A 4 9.52 1.34 -1.49
C VAL A 4 8.31 0.56 -1.00
N GLU A 5 8.19 -0.69 -1.44
CA GLU A 5 7.10 -1.59 -1.10
C GLU A 5 6.96 -1.82 0.41
N ALA A 6 5.86 -2.50 0.80
CA ALA A 6 5.61 -2.91 2.17
C ALA A 6 6.87 -3.55 2.80
N THR A 7 7.42 -2.87 3.80
CA THR A 7 8.66 -3.21 4.48
C THR A 7 8.34 -3.54 5.92
N ALA A 8 8.51 -4.79 6.30
CA ALA A 8 8.06 -5.25 7.60
C ALA A 8 8.91 -4.67 8.75
N VAL A 9 8.25 -4.33 9.85
CA VAL A 9 8.89 -3.81 11.09
C VAL A 9 9.35 -4.91 12.04
N VAL A 10 8.92 -6.15 11.81
CA VAL A 10 9.39 -7.38 12.47
C VAL A 10 9.41 -8.53 11.46
N ALA A 11 10.22 -9.57 11.72
CA ALA A 11 10.47 -10.62 10.74
C ALA A 11 9.21 -11.42 10.39
N GLU A 12 8.42 -11.79 11.40
CA GLU A 12 7.16 -12.52 11.33
C GLU A 12 6.00 -11.66 10.82
N GLY A 13 6.17 -10.34 10.80
CA GLY A 13 5.20 -9.39 10.25
C GLY A 13 5.19 -9.34 8.73
N ARG A 14 6.04 -10.12 8.05
CA ARG A 14 6.11 -10.18 6.59
C ARG A 14 4.95 -10.98 6.00
N ILE A 15 4.46 -10.54 4.83
CA ILE A 15 3.51 -11.28 4.02
C ILE A 15 4.17 -12.56 3.52
N THR A 16 5.39 -12.47 2.99
CA THR A 16 6.17 -13.59 2.47
C THR A 16 7.61 -13.58 2.98
N PRO A 17 8.33 -14.72 3.01
CA PRO A 17 9.73 -14.73 3.41
C PRO A 17 10.65 -13.81 2.60
N GLU A 18 10.26 -13.49 1.36
CA GLU A 18 11.00 -12.64 0.43
C GLU A 18 10.72 -11.14 0.58
N ASP A 19 9.79 -10.75 1.46
CA ASP A 19 9.47 -9.34 1.68
C ASP A 19 10.64 -8.54 2.26
N SER A 20 10.68 -7.25 1.88
CA SER A 20 11.55 -6.23 2.47
C SER A 20 11.36 -6.11 3.99
N GLY A 21 12.40 -5.67 4.68
CA GLY A 21 12.41 -5.56 6.13
C GLY A 21 13.28 -4.44 6.68
N LEU A 22 12.88 -3.88 7.83
CA LEU A 22 13.63 -2.83 8.54
C LEU A 22 13.52 -2.98 10.08
N TRP A 23 13.87 -4.16 10.58
CA TRP A 23 13.90 -4.50 12.01
C TRP A 23 15.32 -4.75 12.55
N LYS A 24 16.34 -4.68 11.69
CA LYS A 24 17.77 -4.82 12.02
C LYS A 24 18.60 -3.77 11.29
N ASP A 25 19.62 -3.24 11.96
CA ASP A 25 20.56 -2.27 11.37
C ASP A 25 21.25 -2.78 10.09
N SER A 26 21.47 -4.09 9.98
CA SER A 26 22.05 -4.69 8.78
C SER A 26 21.21 -4.45 7.52
N GLN A 27 19.93 -4.10 7.66
CA GLN A 27 19.02 -3.80 6.55
C GLN A 27 19.13 -2.32 6.08
N ILE A 28 19.75 -1.44 6.88
CA ILE A 28 19.88 -0.01 6.56
C ILE A 28 20.81 0.21 5.38
N ALA A 29 22.02 -0.39 5.39
CA ALA A 29 23.04 -0.11 4.37
C ALA A 29 22.60 -0.52 2.94
N PRO A 30 22.00 -1.71 2.71
CA PRO A 30 21.48 -2.07 1.40
C PRO A 30 20.37 -1.14 0.90
N LEU A 31 19.43 -0.73 1.75
CA LEU A 31 18.36 0.21 1.39
C LEU A 31 18.91 1.61 1.10
N ARG A 32 19.84 2.09 1.93
CA ARG A 32 20.51 3.39 1.75
C ARG A 32 21.15 3.49 0.37
N ARG A 33 21.83 2.44 -0.11
CA ARG A 33 22.43 2.42 -1.44
C ARG A 33 21.40 2.69 -2.56
N ILE A 34 20.20 2.12 -2.45
CA ILE A 34 19.12 2.31 -3.44
C ILE A 34 18.58 3.74 -3.35
N VAL A 35 18.35 4.24 -2.14
CA VAL A 35 17.84 5.59 -1.88
C VAL A 35 18.82 6.66 -2.38
N GLU A 36 20.11 6.53 -2.06
CA GLU A 36 21.16 7.45 -2.52
C GLU A 36 21.25 7.49 -4.05
N PHE A 37 21.13 6.33 -4.70
CA PHE A 37 21.07 6.27 -6.16
C PHE A 37 19.84 7.02 -6.69
N ALA A 38 18.64 6.76 -6.16
CA ALA A 38 17.43 7.44 -6.59
C ALA A 38 17.51 8.97 -6.40
N HIS A 39 18.01 9.42 -5.23
CA HIS A 39 18.23 10.83 -4.93
C HIS A 39 19.24 11.49 -5.88
N SER A 40 20.29 10.76 -6.29
CA SER A 40 21.26 11.27 -7.28
C SER A 40 20.64 11.52 -8.65
N GLN A 41 19.48 10.91 -8.94
CA GLN A 41 18.70 11.11 -10.16
C GLN A 41 17.53 12.09 -9.96
N GLY A 42 17.45 12.77 -8.82
CA GLY A 42 16.38 13.73 -8.50
C GLY A 42 15.05 13.11 -8.10
N GLN A 43 14.99 11.80 -7.85
CA GLN A 43 13.77 11.11 -7.45
C GLN A 43 13.64 11.10 -5.92
N LEU A 44 12.53 11.61 -5.39
CA LEU A 44 12.18 11.45 -3.97
C LEU A 44 11.71 10.02 -3.68
N VAL A 45 12.12 9.48 -2.53
CA VAL A 45 11.77 8.13 -2.09
C VAL A 45 11.05 8.17 -0.73
N GLY A 46 9.86 7.57 -0.68
CA GLY A 46 9.18 7.18 0.57
C GLY A 46 9.29 5.68 0.81
N ILE A 47 8.92 5.22 2.00
CA ILE A 47 8.88 3.80 2.36
C ILE A 47 7.56 3.47 3.06
N GLN A 48 6.93 2.36 2.68
CA GLN A 48 5.76 1.87 3.37
C GLN A 48 6.20 0.87 4.44
N LEU A 49 6.23 1.29 5.70
CA LEU A 49 6.36 0.33 6.80
C LEU A 49 5.07 -0.49 6.94
N ALA A 50 5.20 -1.76 7.34
CA ALA A 50 4.07 -2.69 7.34
C ALA A 50 4.14 -3.78 8.42
N HIS A 51 2.97 -4.35 8.70
CA HIS A 51 2.81 -5.62 9.41
C HIS A 51 1.61 -6.37 8.81
N ALA A 52 1.81 -7.60 8.36
CA ALA A 52 0.80 -8.37 7.62
C ALA A 52 -0.28 -9.00 8.51
N GLY A 53 -0.04 -9.10 9.82
CA GLY A 53 -1.00 -9.62 10.80
C GLY A 53 -1.48 -11.03 10.43
N ARG A 54 -2.80 -11.26 10.42
CA ARG A 54 -3.41 -12.56 10.06
C ARG A 54 -3.20 -13.02 8.61
N LYS A 55 -2.51 -12.23 7.79
CA LYS A 55 -2.14 -12.53 6.41
C LYS A 55 -0.64 -12.76 6.24
N ALA A 56 0.12 -12.77 7.34
CA ALA A 56 1.55 -13.04 7.33
C ALA A 56 1.88 -14.50 6.98
N SER A 57 3.16 -14.76 6.72
CA SER A 57 3.70 -16.11 6.52
C SER A 57 3.00 -16.88 5.39
N THR A 58 2.88 -16.26 4.22
CA THR A 58 2.36 -16.83 2.98
C THR A 58 3.47 -17.02 1.93
N CYS A 59 3.16 -17.71 0.83
CA CYS A 59 4.11 -17.92 -0.27
C CYS A 59 4.06 -16.77 -1.29
N ALA A 60 5.22 -16.35 -1.80
CA ALA A 60 5.30 -15.34 -2.85
C ALA A 60 4.53 -15.76 -4.11
N PRO A 61 3.73 -14.86 -4.73
CA PRO A 61 2.91 -15.20 -5.90
C PRO A 61 3.65 -15.87 -7.05
N TYR A 62 4.90 -15.48 -7.32
CA TYR A 62 5.71 -16.07 -8.39
C TYR A 62 6.23 -17.47 -8.06
N LEU A 63 6.46 -17.78 -6.78
CA LEU A 63 6.81 -19.13 -6.32
C LEU A 63 5.58 -20.07 -6.39
N MET A 64 4.38 -19.52 -6.21
CA MET A 64 3.12 -20.25 -6.43
C MET A 64 2.82 -20.50 -7.92
N SER A 65 3.35 -19.67 -8.83
CA SER A 65 3.02 -19.70 -10.26
C SER A 65 3.56 -20.90 -11.04
N ASN A 66 4.43 -21.73 -10.45
CA ASN A 66 4.81 -23.04 -11.01
C ASN A 66 3.63 -24.04 -11.07
N ARG A 67 2.38 -23.62 -10.78
CA ARG A 67 1.16 -24.43 -10.89
C ARG A 67 0.06 -23.84 -11.80
N GLY A 68 0.36 -22.82 -12.62
CA GLY A 68 -0.55 -22.29 -13.66
C GLY A 68 -0.90 -20.80 -13.53
N PRO A 69 -1.62 -20.21 -14.51
CA PRO A 69 -1.79 -18.76 -14.60
C PRO A 69 -2.69 -18.20 -13.49
N ALA A 70 -2.20 -17.16 -12.80
CA ALA A 70 -2.95 -16.41 -11.81
C ALA A 70 -4.16 -15.68 -12.43
N LYS A 71 -5.38 -15.99 -11.98
CA LYS A 71 -6.60 -15.25 -12.38
C LYS A 71 -6.62 -13.87 -11.70
N ARG A 72 -6.94 -12.81 -12.45
CA ARG A 72 -7.14 -11.44 -11.91
C ARG A 72 -8.28 -11.44 -10.88
N GLY A 73 -8.04 -10.82 -9.72
CA GLY A 73 -9.06 -10.64 -8.67
C GLY A 73 -9.29 -11.86 -7.78
N GLY A 74 -8.63 -12.98 -8.04
CA GLY A 74 -8.52 -14.07 -7.06
C GLY A 74 -7.24 -13.89 -6.26
N SER A 75 -7.30 -14.15 -4.94
CA SER A 75 -6.12 -14.72 -4.29
C SER A 75 -5.62 -15.85 -5.18
N VAL A 76 -4.33 -15.85 -5.51
CA VAL A 76 -3.73 -16.89 -6.34
C VAL A 76 -4.11 -18.24 -5.69
N ASN A 77 -5.03 -18.96 -6.33
CA ASN A 77 -5.59 -20.21 -5.82
C ASN A 77 -4.52 -21.28 -5.94
N GLY A 78 -4.24 -21.99 -4.84
CA GLY A 78 -3.35 -23.14 -4.87
C GLY A 78 -2.98 -23.71 -3.50
N TYR A 79 -3.89 -23.72 -2.52
CA TYR A 79 -3.73 -24.56 -1.33
C TYR A 79 -4.87 -25.57 -1.29
N GLU A 80 -4.60 -26.77 -1.83
CA GLU A 80 -5.35 -27.98 -1.49
C GLU A 80 -5.15 -28.23 0.00
N LYS A 81 -6.26 -28.32 0.76
CA LYS A 81 -6.49 -28.97 2.08
C LYS A 81 -5.49 -28.85 3.24
N GLU A 82 -4.26 -28.39 3.05
CA GLU A 82 -3.22 -28.29 4.06
C GLU A 82 -2.63 -26.88 4.03
N VAL A 83 -2.33 -26.34 5.21
CA VAL A 83 -1.74 -25.00 5.34
C VAL A 83 -0.39 -25.00 4.62
N SER A 84 -0.38 -24.26 3.52
CA SER A 84 0.73 -23.78 2.71
C SER A 84 1.92 -23.16 3.43
N VAL A 85 2.53 -23.74 4.47
CA VAL A 85 3.60 -23.08 5.22
C VAL A 85 4.81 -22.87 4.30
N PRO A 86 5.19 -21.61 4.00
CA PRO A 86 6.34 -21.36 3.14
C PRO A 86 7.62 -21.81 3.85
N VAL A 87 8.58 -22.32 3.09
CA VAL A 87 9.93 -22.59 3.60
C VAL A 87 10.49 -21.27 4.13
N HIS A 88 10.94 -21.25 5.38
CA HIS A 88 11.37 -20.05 6.12
C HIS A 88 10.27 -19.05 6.51
N GLY A 89 9.00 -19.46 6.51
CA GLY A 89 7.89 -18.71 7.12
C GLY A 89 7.89 -18.72 8.66
N TRP A 90 6.85 -18.11 9.23
CA TRP A 90 6.62 -17.98 10.67
C TRP A 90 5.25 -18.53 11.10
N PRO A 91 4.86 -19.75 10.71
CA PRO A 91 3.50 -20.27 10.97
C PRO A 91 3.14 -20.26 12.46
N GLU A 92 4.11 -20.52 13.34
CA GLU A 92 3.92 -20.58 14.78
C GLU A 92 3.97 -19.20 15.47
N ASN A 93 4.31 -18.13 14.74
CA ASN A 93 4.48 -16.78 15.29
C ASN A 93 3.71 -15.72 14.49
N VAL A 94 2.60 -16.12 13.86
CA VAL A 94 1.65 -15.16 13.28
C VAL A 94 0.75 -14.62 14.40
N PHE A 95 0.65 -13.30 14.53
CA PHE A 95 -0.23 -12.66 15.52
C PHE A 95 -1.05 -11.53 14.91
N ALA A 96 -2.24 -11.29 15.48
CA ALA A 96 -3.20 -10.30 15.02
C ALA A 96 -4.11 -9.83 16.17
N PRO A 97 -4.90 -8.75 16.00
CA PRO A 97 -5.85 -8.30 17.02
C PRO A 97 -6.94 -9.31 17.39
N SER A 98 -7.11 -10.38 16.60
CA SER A 98 -8.01 -11.49 16.90
C SER A 98 -7.47 -12.81 16.32
N ALA A 99 -7.83 -13.95 16.92
CA ALA A 99 -7.47 -15.30 16.51
C ALA A 99 -8.30 -15.80 15.31
N ARG A 100 -8.83 -14.85 14.52
CA ARG A 100 -9.62 -15.13 13.33
C ARG A 100 -8.69 -15.23 12.13
N PRO A 101 -8.59 -16.39 11.48
CA PRO A 101 -7.80 -16.51 10.26
C PRO A 101 -8.38 -15.61 9.16
N PHE A 102 -7.56 -15.26 8.17
CA PHE A 102 -8.03 -14.47 7.03
C PHE A 102 -9.07 -15.23 6.17
N LYS A 103 -8.94 -16.55 6.06
CA LYS A 103 -9.86 -17.50 5.42
C LYS A 103 -9.71 -18.88 6.05
N ASP A 104 -10.63 -19.80 5.80
CA ASP A 104 -10.69 -21.13 6.46
C ASP A 104 -9.38 -21.93 6.41
N ASN A 105 -8.61 -21.82 5.32
CA ASN A 105 -7.34 -22.53 5.13
C ASN A 105 -6.08 -21.65 5.36
N SER A 106 -6.22 -20.53 6.06
CA SER A 106 -5.08 -19.70 6.48
C SER A 106 -4.55 -20.13 7.83
N ILE A 107 -3.31 -19.71 8.14
CA ILE A 107 -2.75 -19.81 9.49
C ILE A 107 -3.72 -19.11 10.46
N VAL A 108 -4.04 -19.78 11.56
CA VAL A 108 -4.78 -19.17 12.67
C VAL A 108 -3.79 -18.33 13.47
N PRO A 109 -3.94 -16.99 13.48
CA PRO A 109 -3.04 -16.14 14.24
C PRO A 109 -3.27 -16.33 15.74
N ARG A 110 -2.23 -16.10 16.53
CA ARG A 110 -2.38 -15.89 17.96
C ARG A 110 -3.01 -14.51 18.22
N ASP A 111 -3.88 -14.44 19.23
CA ASP A 111 -4.35 -13.17 19.77
C ASP A 111 -3.19 -12.34 20.31
N MET A 112 -3.13 -11.07 19.88
CA MET A 112 -2.23 -10.09 20.48
C MET A 112 -2.58 -9.87 21.95
N THR A 113 -1.58 -10.00 22.80
CA THR A 113 -1.60 -9.48 24.18
C THR A 113 -1.34 -7.98 24.16
N GLN A 114 -1.62 -7.31 25.28
CA GLN A 114 -1.25 -5.90 25.44
C GLN A 114 0.26 -5.67 25.25
N LYS A 115 1.09 -6.64 25.67
CA LYS A 115 2.54 -6.58 25.44
C LYS A 115 2.88 -6.63 23.96
N ASP A 116 2.25 -7.51 23.18
CA ASP A 116 2.48 -7.60 21.73
C ASP A 116 2.14 -6.28 21.02
N ILE A 117 1.09 -5.59 21.48
CA ILE A 117 0.71 -4.29 20.93
C ILE A 117 1.81 -3.25 21.19
N PHE A 118 2.30 -3.16 22.44
CA PHE A 118 3.36 -2.21 22.77
C PHE A 118 4.68 -2.55 22.08
N ASP A 119 5.08 -3.82 22.06
CA ASP A 119 6.29 -4.27 21.35
C ASP A 119 6.20 -3.93 19.85
N LEU A 120 5.02 -4.09 19.24
CA LEU A 120 4.81 -3.73 17.84
C LEU A 120 4.88 -2.22 17.63
N VAL A 121 4.26 -1.41 18.51
CA VAL A 121 4.37 0.06 18.46
C VAL A 121 5.83 0.50 18.55
N ASP A 122 6.61 -0.07 19.47
CA ASP A 122 8.05 0.21 19.59
C ASP A 122 8.81 -0.17 18.32
N ALA A 123 8.47 -1.30 17.69
CA ALA A 123 9.07 -1.71 16.41
C ALA A 123 8.74 -0.72 15.29
N TRP A 124 7.51 -0.20 15.22
CA TRP A 124 7.14 0.85 14.25
C TRP A 124 7.91 2.15 14.50
N ILE A 125 8.02 2.59 15.76
CA ILE A 125 8.78 3.79 16.12
C ILE A 125 10.26 3.63 15.74
N SER A 126 10.85 2.48 16.08
CA SER A 126 12.26 2.18 15.77
C SER A 126 12.52 2.11 14.27
N ALA A 127 11.63 1.48 13.50
CA ALA A 127 11.78 1.34 12.05
C ALA A 127 11.53 2.67 11.32
N ALA A 128 10.59 3.48 11.80
CA ALA A 128 10.27 4.78 11.20
C ALA A 128 11.39 5.79 11.46
N ASN A 129 11.80 5.94 12.72
CA ASN A 129 12.80 6.91 13.19
C ASN A 129 12.71 8.25 12.44
N ILE A 130 11.48 8.76 12.30
CA ILE A 130 11.13 9.82 11.35
C ILE A 130 11.36 11.21 11.96
N PRO A 131 12.20 12.08 11.35
CA PRO A 131 12.32 13.46 11.77
C PRO A 131 11.04 14.26 11.48
N SER A 132 10.74 15.29 12.27
CA SER A 132 9.55 16.14 12.09
C SER A 132 9.49 16.90 10.76
N SER A 133 10.59 16.94 10.00
CA SER A 133 10.66 17.56 8.67
C SER A 133 10.28 16.60 7.53
N VAL A 134 10.06 15.32 7.82
CA VAL A 134 9.72 14.30 6.83
C VAL A 134 8.21 14.05 6.88
N PRO A 135 7.48 14.18 5.76
CA PRO A 135 6.04 13.97 5.74
C PRO A 135 5.65 12.54 6.15
N LEU A 136 4.67 12.42 7.05
CA LEU A 136 4.07 11.16 7.46
C LEU A 136 2.85 10.85 6.59
N PHE A 137 2.91 9.71 5.92
CA PHE A 137 1.80 9.15 5.16
C PHE A 137 1.12 8.07 5.97
N VAL A 138 -0.22 8.07 6.00
CA VAL A 138 -1.01 6.93 6.49
C VAL A 138 -1.85 6.39 5.35
N ARG A 139 -1.76 5.08 5.10
CA ARG A 139 -2.56 4.39 4.09
C ARG A 139 -3.71 3.64 4.73
N VAL A 140 -4.93 3.86 4.24
CA VAL A 140 -6.15 3.25 4.77
C VAL A 140 -6.99 2.60 3.67
N SER A 141 -7.87 1.68 4.07
CA SER A 141 -8.97 1.23 3.21
C SER A 141 -10.17 2.13 3.44
N GLY A 142 -10.70 2.74 2.38
CA GLY A 142 -11.90 3.59 2.45
C GLY A 142 -13.18 2.81 2.78
N THR A 143 -13.19 1.51 2.53
CA THR A 143 -14.27 0.56 2.88
C THR A 143 -13.69 -0.86 2.83
N ASP A 144 -14.30 -1.78 3.58
CA ASP A 144 -14.06 -3.22 3.47
C ASP A 144 -14.82 -3.89 2.31
N TRP A 145 -15.76 -3.19 1.65
CA TRP A 145 -16.66 -3.70 0.60
C TRP A 145 -17.59 -4.83 1.07
N LEU A 146 -18.12 -4.70 2.29
CA LEU A 146 -19.00 -5.69 2.93
C LEU A 146 -20.44 -5.19 3.12
N GLU A 147 -20.82 -4.05 2.55
CA GLU A 147 -22.15 -3.42 2.68
C GLU A 147 -23.29 -4.33 2.18
N HIS A 148 -22.96 -5.35 1.39
CA HIS A 148 -23.90 -6.37 0.93
C HIS A 148 -24.22 -7.45 1.99
N LEU A 149 -23.42 -7.55 3.05
CA LEU A 149 -23.66 -8.42 4.20
C LEU A 149 -24.41 -7.61 5.26
N LYS A 150 -25.74 -7.70 5.23
CA LYS A 150 -26.59 -7.05 6.24
C LYS A 150 -26.22 -7.58 7.62
N ASP A 151 -26.21 -6.68 8.61
CA ASP A 151 -26.00 -6.98 10.04
C ASP A 151 -24.59 -7.43 10.43
N GLU A 152 -23.62 -7.42 9.50
CA GLU A 152 -22.21 -7.65 9.79
C GLU A 152 -21.49 -6.31 9.99
N PRO A 153 -20.83 -6.06 11.13
CA PRO A 153 -19.99 -4.88 11.30
C PRO A 153 -18.87 -4.86 10.26
N SER A 154 -18.76 -3.77 9.50
CA SER A 154 -17.73 -3.59 8.49
C SER A 154 -17.22 -2.16 8.46
N TRP A 155 -15.97 -1.96 8.06
CA TRP A 155 -15.42 -0.63 7.84
C TRP A 155 -16.06 0.04 6.62
N ASP A 156 -16.58 1.25 6.77
CA ASP A 156 -17.16 2.05 5.69
C ASP A 156 -16.49 3.41 5.48
N VAL A 157 -16.95 4.14 4.46
CA VAL A 157 -16.40 5.45 4.10
C VAL A 157 -16.64 6.52 5.18
N SER A 158 -17.73 6.44 5.93
CA SER A 158 -18.02 7.40 7.00
C SER A 158 -17.04 7.23 8.15
N GLN A 159 -16.70 5.99 8.50
CA GLN A 159 -15.68 5.68 9.50
C GLN A 159 -14.28 6.09 9.04
N THR A 160 -13.98 5.96 7.74
CA THR A 160 -12.75 6.50 7.16
C THR A 160 -12.63 8.01 7.34
N VAL A 161 -13.73 8.75 7.15
CA VAL A 161 -13.76 10.21 7.38
C VAL A 161 -13.53 10.54 8.84
N GLU A 162 -14.13 9.81 9.79
CA GLU A 162 -13.88 10.04 11.22
C GLU A 162 -12.43 9.73 11.61
N LEU A 163 -11.87 8.62 11.11
CA LEU A 163 -10.45 8.30 11.30
C LEU A 163 -9.54 9.40 10.72
N ALA A 164 -9.85 9.91 9.53
CA ALA A 164 -9.07 10.96 8.90
C ALA A 164 -9.01 12.24 9.75
N LYS A 165 -10.09 12.60 10.45
CA LYS A 165 -10.09 13.75 11.38
C LYS A 165 -9.10 13.54 12.53
N ILE A 166 -9.12 12.35 13.13
CA ILE A 166 -8.19 11.98 14.21
C ILE A 166 -6.75 12.05 13.69
N LEU A 167 -6.48 11.46 12.53
CA LEU A 167 -5.13 11.45 11.95
C LEU A 167 -4.63 12.86 11.61
N ALA A 168 -5.49 13.75 11.12
CA ALA A 168 -5.13 15.15 10.89
C ALA A 168 -4.78 15.87 12.21
N ASP A 169 -5.53 15.62 13.28
CA ASP A 169 -5.27 16.22 14.59
C ASP A 169 -3.98 15.68 15.26
N GLU A 170 -3.59 14.44 14.95
CA GLU A 170 -2.33 13.81 15.37
C GLU A 170 -1.13 14.16 14.47
N GLY A 171 -1.31 15.02 13.47
CA GLY A 171 -0.22 15.54 12.63
C GLY A 171 0.19 14.65 11.45
N VAL A 172 -0.70 13.79 10.95
CA VAL A 172 -0.49 13.10 9.66
C VAL A 172 -0.56 14.12 8.52
N ASP A 173 0.42 14.10 7.62
CA ASP A 173 0.49 15.02 6.49
C ASP A 173 -0.37 14.57 5.31
N VAL A 174 -0.35 13.27 5.01
CA VAL A 174 -1.02 12.70 3.82
C VAL A 174 -1.78 11.42 4.14
N LEU A 175 -3.04 11.34 3.70
CA LEU A 175 -3.84 10.13 3.72
C LEU A 175 -3.91 9.48 2.34
N ASP A 176 -3.30 8.30 2.17
CA ASP A 176 -3.43 7.46 0.96
C ASP A 176 -4.64 6.54 1.08
N VAL A 177 -5.69 6.83 0.30
CA VAL A 177 -6.96 6.10 0.38
C VAL A 177 -7.02 4.99 -0.68
N SER A 178 -6.99 3.74 -0.20
CA SER A 178 -7.25 2.53 -0.97
C SER A 178 -8.60 1.90 -0.54
N SER A 179 -8.77 0.58 -0.61
CA SER A 179 -9.99 -0.11 -0.17
C SER A 179 -9.80 -1.63 -0.13
N GLY A 180 -10.63 -2.31 0.67
CA GLY A 180 -10.73 -3.76 0.75
C GLY A 180 -9.51 -4.47 1.33
N GLY A 181 -9.47 -5.79 1.12
CA GLY A 181 -8.33 -6.64 1.47
C GLY A 181 -8.29 -7.12 2.91
N ASN A 182 -9.22 -6.67 3.76
CA ASN A 182 -9.38 -7.11 5.14
C ASN A 182 -10.16 -8.44 5.26
N ASP A 183 -11.24 -8.61 4.48
CA ASP A 183 -12.11 -9.79 4.50
C ASP A 183 -12.25 -10.39 3.09
N PRO A 184 -12.14 -11.73 2.91
CA PRO A 184 -12.22 -12.38 1.61
C PRO A 184 -13.63 -12.37 0.98
N ARG A 185 -14.68 -12.04 1.74
CA ARG A 185 -16.07 -11.97 1.26
C ARG A 185 -16.39 -10.65 0.55
N HIS A 186 -15.43 -9.72 0.52
CA HIS A 186 -15.56 -8.42 -0.13
C HIS A 186 -16.09 -8.50 -1.57
N LYS A 187 -16.97 -7.56 -1.95
CA LYS A 187 -17.47 -7.43 -3.33
C LYS A 187 -16.99 -6.11 -3.92
N ILE A 188 -15.77 -6.11 -4.45
CA ILE A 188 -15.16 -4.92 -5.06
C ILE A 188 -15.78 -4.65 -6.43
N GLU A 189 -16.36 -3.47 -6.59
CA GLU A 189 -16.73 -2.92 -7.90
C GLU A 189 -15.51 -2.21 -8.51
N SER A 190 -14.82 -2.90 -9.41
CA SER A 190 -13.59 -2.40 -10.02
C SER A 190 -13.88 -1.57 -11.28
N GLY A 191 -13.02 -0.59 -11.57
CA GLY A 191 -13.11 0.28 -12.73
C GLY A 191 -12.01 1.35 -12.72
N PRO A 192 -11.92 2.21 -13.72
CA PRO A 192 -10.99 3.34 -13.70
C PRO A 192 -11.25 4.25 -12.48
N GLY A 193 -10.26 4.46 -11.62
CA GLY A 193 -10.38 5.37 -10.47
C GLY A 193 -11.36 4.91 -9.39
N TYR A 194 -11.69 3.61 -9.32
CA TYR A 194 -12.80 3.10 -8.49
C TYR A 194 -12.70 3.39 -6.98
N GLN A 195 -11.53 3.75 -6.44
CA GLN A 195 -11.38 4.12 -5.03
C GLN A 195 -11.40 5.63 -4.80
N ALA A 196 -11.34 6.44 -5.87
CA ALA A 196 -11.37 7.89 -5.78
C ALA A 196 -12.61 8.45 -5.06
N PRO A 197 -13.81 7.85 -5.16
CA PRO A 197 -14.96 8.32 -4.38
C PRO A 197 -14.70 8.34 -2.86
N PHE A 198 -13.93 7.39 -2.33
CA PHE A 198 -13.58 7.35 -0.91
C PHE A 198 -12.59 8.46 -0.54
N ALA A 199 -11.56 8.67 -1.37
CA ALA A 199 -10.61 9.76 -1.20
C ALA A 199 -11.31 11.14 -1.26
N LEU A 200 -12.22 11.33 -2.22
CA LEU A 200 -12.99 12.56 -2.37
C LEU A 200 -13.93 12.81 -1.19
N ALA A 201 -14.49 11.75 -0.57
CA ALA A 201 -15.29 11.90 0.65
C ALA A 201 -14.45 12.49 1.80
N VAL A 202 -13.22 12.01 1.99
CA VAL A 202 -12.28 12.57 2.96
C VAL A 202 -11.91 14.02 2.60
N LYS A 203 -11.51 14.28 1.35
CA LYS A 203 -11.11 15.63 0.92
C LYS A 203 -12.24 16.66 1.09
N ARG A 204 -13.50 16.29 0.80
CA ARG A 204 -14.67 17.16 1.04
C ARG A 204 -14.88 17.46 2.51
N ALA A 205 -14.61 16.50 3.40
CA ALA A 205 -14.83 16.66 4.83
C ALA A 205 -13.72 17.47 5.52
N LEU A 206 -12.47 17.32 5.08
CA LEU A 206 -11.30 17.92 5.75
C LEU A 206 -10.69 19.12 5.00
N GLY A 207 -10.95 19.27 3.71
CA GLY A 207 -10.36 20.34 2.89
C GLY A 207 -8.83 20.28 2.92
N ASP A 208 -8.21 21.39 3.32
CA ASP A 208 -6.74 21.52 3.37
C ASP A 208 -6.15 21.14 4.72
N ARG A 209 -6.96 20.64 5.67
CA ARG A 209 -6.45 20.11 6.96
C ARG A 209 -5.61 18.84 6.79
N LEU A 210 -5.78 18.13 5.67
CA LEU A 210 -5.11 16.87 5.39
C LEU A 210 -4.96 16.73 3.87
N LEU A 211 -3.76 16.44 3.39
CA LEU A 211 -3.58 16.12 1.97
C LEU A 211 -4.11 14.71 1.71
N VAL A 212 -4.85 14.53 0.62
CA VAL A 212 -5.50 13.26 0.30
C VAL A 212 -5.00 12.72 -1.03
N ALA A 213 -4.44 11.52 -0.98
CA ALA A 213 -4.04 10.76 -2.14
C ALA A 213 -5.07 9.69 -2.49
N THR A 214 -5.20 9.38 -3.78
CA THR A 214 -5.99 8.23 -4.26
C THR A 214 -5.14 7.26 -5.07
N VAL A 215 -5.56 6.00 -5.06
CA VAL A 215 -5.05 4.93 -5.94
C VAL A 215 -6.23 4.18 -6.57
N GLY A 216 -5.98 3.37 -7.60
CA GLY A 216 -6.99 2.42 -8.10
C GLY A 216 -7.22 2.52 -9.60
N SER A 217 -6.55 1.65 -10.37
CA SER A 217 -6.73 1.52 -11.83
C SER A 217 -6.62 2.87 -12.56
N ILE A 218 -5.56 3.62 -12.26
CA ILE A 218 -5.24 4.89 -12.92
C ILE A 218 -4.19 4.61 -14.00
N THR A 219 -4.53 4.89 -15.26
CA THR A 219 -3.79 4.38 -16.41
C THR A 219 -3.46 5.41 -17.49
N SER A 220 -3.96 6.64 -17.41
CA SER A 220 -3.62 7.73 -18.35
C SER A 220 -3.40 9.06 -17.64
N GLY A 221 -2.68 9.97 -18.32
CA GLY A 221 -2.44 11.33 -17.82
C GLY A 221 -3.74 12.10 -17.61
N GLY A 222 -4.65 12.03 -18.59
CA GLY A 222 -5.96 12.68 -18.49
C GLY A 222 -6.81 12.19 -17.31
N GLN A 223 -6.77 10.88 -17.01
CA GLN A 223 -7.46 10.34 -15.84
C GLN A 223 -6.86 10.87 -14.53
N ALA A 224 -5.52 10.90 -14.42
CA ALA A 224 -4.84 11.43 -13.26
C ALA A 224 -5.16 12.92 -13.07
N ASN A 225 -5.09 13.73 -14.12
CA ASN A 225 -5.38 15.16 -14.05
C ASN A 225 -6.83 15.43 -13.64
N ALA A 226 -7.79 14.70 -14.20
CA ALA A 226 -9.20 14.86 -13.84
C ALA A 226 -9.47 14.57 -12.35
N LEU A 227 -8.68 13.71 -11.71
CA LEU A 227 -8.79 13.45 -10.26
C LEU A 227 -8.23 14.60 -9.42
N LEU A 228 -7.13 15.21 -9.89
CA LEU A 228 -6.57 16.42 -9.28
C LEU A 228 -7.54 17.61 -9.43
N ASP A 229 -8.14 17.79 -10.61
CA ASP A 229 -9.14 18.83 -10.88
C ASP A 229 -10.40 18.70 -10.01
N GLN A 230 -10.71 17.50 -9.52
CA GLN A 230 -11.79 17.23 -8.56
C GLN A 230 -11.42 17.60 -7.11
N GLY A 231 -10.16 18.00 -6.87
CA GLY A 231 -9.67 18.50 -5.58
C GLY A 231 -8.76 17.55 -4.82
N LEU A 232 -8.41 16.37 -5.36
CA LEU A 232 -7.42 15.50 -4.70
C LEU A 232 -6.01 16.06 -4.82
N ASP A 233 -5.20 15.85 -3.79
CA ASP A 233 -3.85 16.43 -3.71
C ASP A 233 -2.80 15.55 -4.41
N MET A 234 -3.04 14.23 -4.47
CA MET A 234 -2.09 13.27 -5.03
C MET A 234 -2.77 12.09 -5.73
N VAL A 235 -2.10 11.57 -6.75
CA VAL A 235 -2.50 10.36 -7.48
C VAL A 235 -1.37 9.33 -7.43
N MET A 236 -1.66 8.15 -6.88
CA MET A 236 -0.70 7.05 -6.74
C MET A 236 -0.98 5.95 -7.77
N ILE A 237 0.08 5.47 -8.41
CA ILE A 237 -0.01 4.57 -9.56
C ILE A 237 0.89 3.34 -9.32
N GLY A 238 0.30 2.15 -9.37
CA GLY A 238 1.02 0.88 -9.20
C GLY A 238 1.27 0.17 -10.53
N ARG A 239 0.37 -0.75 -10.90
CA ARG A 239 0.51 -1.68 -12.05
C ARG A 239 0.93 -1.03 -13.38
N THR A 240 0.53 0.21 -13.64
CA THR A 240 0.88 0.91 -14.88
C THR A 240 2.38 1.22 -14.96
N PHE A 241 3.02 1.59 -13.84
CA PHE A 241 4.47 1.78 -13.77
C PHE A 241 5.25 0.48 -13.96
N LEU A 242 4.71 -0.66 -13.51
CA LEU A 242 5.34 -1.97 -13.74
C LEU A 242 5.38 -2.35 -15.23
N LYS A 243 4.42 -1.89 -16.01
CA LYS A 243 4.36 -2.13 -17.46
C LYS A 243 5.14 -1.11 -18.27
N ASN A 244 5.22 0.12 -17.79
CA ASN A 244 5.87 1.23 -18.46
C ASN A 244 6.69 2.05 -17.45
N PRO A 245 8.02 1.87 -17.37
CA PRO A 245 8.86 2.69 -16.50
C PRO A 245 8.96 4.16 -16.96
N GLY A 246 8.62 4.45 -18.23
CA GLY A 246 8.52 5.80 -18.79
C GLY A 246 7.15 6.46 -18.58
N LEU A 247 6.37 6.02 -17.59
CA LEU A 247 4.97 6.45 -17.44
C LEU A 247 4.79 7.96 -17.27
N VAL A 248 5.69 8.62 -16.54
CA VAL A 248 5.64 10.08 -16.33
C VAL A 248 5.70 10.81 -17.67
N TRP A 249 6.52 10.31 -18.60
CA TRP A 249 6.62 10.86 -19.95
C TRP A 249 5.35 10.59 -20.76
N ALA A 250 4.86 9.34 -20.78
CA ALA A 250 3.61 9.01 -21.46
C ALA A 250 2.43 9.87 -20.97
N PHE A 251 2.37 10.17 -19.66
CA PHE A 251 1.34 11.04 -19.11
C PHE A 251 1.54 12.50 -19.49
N ALA A 252 2.79 12.96 -19.59
CA ALA A 252 3.08 14.30 -20.07
C ALA A 252 2.67 14.48 -21.55
N GLU A 253 2.89 13.48 -22.39
CA GLU A 253 2.41 13.45 -23.77
C GLU A 253 0.88 13.46 -23.86
N ASP A 254 0.20 12.62 -23.09
CA ASP A 254 -1.27 12.58 -23.00
C ASP A 254 -1.85 13.97 -22.67
N LEU A 255 -1.18 14.70 -21.76
CA LEU A 255 -1.59 16.01 -21.26
C LEU A 255 -1.04 17.17 -22.09
N LYS A 256 -0.16 16.91 -23.08
CA LYS A 256 0.54 17.93 -23.87
C LYS A 256 1.30 18.93 -23.01
N VAL A 257 1.97 18.45 -21.97
CA VAL A 257 2.81 19.25 -21.07
C VAL A 257 4.26 18.77 -21.14
N GLU A 258 5.19 19.64 -20.76
CA GLU A 258 6.60 19.27 -20.67
C GLU A 258 6.93 18.71 -19.28
N ALA A 259 7.55 17.53 -19.23
CA ALA A 259 8.11 16.97 -18.01
C ALA A 259 9.60 17.32 -17.88
N ILE A 260 10.06 17.53 -16.63
CA ILE A 260 11.50 17.61 -16.36
C ILE A 260 12.11 16.22 -16.54
N MET A 261 13.03 16.09 -17.49
CA MET A 261 13.64 14.81 -17.88
C MET A 261 15.16 14.78 -17.62
N PRO A 262 15.74 13.58 -17.39
CA PRO A 262 17.19 13.42 -17.32
C PRO A 262 17.86 13.89 -18.61
N LYS A 263 18.88 14.74 -18.48
CA LYS A 263 19.62 15.34 -19.62
C LYS A 263 20.15 14.28 -20.60
N GLN A 264 20.49 13.11 -20.09
CA GLN A 264 21.09 11.98 -20.80
C GLN A 264 20.17 11.40 -21.88
N ILE A 265 18.85 11.45 -21.67
CA ILE A 265 17.86 10.85 -22.58
C ILE A 265 16.90 11.87 -23.18
N ARG A 266 16.82 13.10 -22.63
CA ARG A 266 15.84 14.12 -23.05
C ARG A 266 15.88 14.44 -24.55
N TRP A 267 17.04 14.32 -25.21
CA TRP A 267 17.19 14.57 -26.65
C TRP A 267 16.31 13.68 -27.52
N ALA A 268 15.97 12.46 -27.07
CA ALA A 268 15.09 11.55 -27.80
C ALA A 268 13.60 11.95 -27.70
N PHE A 269 13.29 12.92 -26.85
CA PHE A 269 11.93 13.30 -26.45
C PHE A 269 11.66 14.80 -26.62
N GLY A 270 12.56 15.53 -27.30
CA GLY A 270 12.48 16.99 -27.49
C GLY A 270 11.71 17.40 -28.75
N SER A 271 10.65 18.18 -28.55
CA SER A 271 9.92 19.10 -29.45
C SER A 271 9.94 18.84 -30.97
N HIS A 272 8.84 18.25 -31.46
CA HIS A 272 8.12 18.77 -32.63
C HIS A 272 6.91 19.57 -32.14
#